data_AF-A0A7W0SNN2-F1
#
_entry.id   AF-A0A7W0SNN2-F1
#
_cell.length_a   1.000
_cell.length_b   1.000
_cell.length_c   1.000
_cell.angle_alpha   90.00
_cell.angle_beta   90.00
_cell.angle_gamma   90.00
#
_symmetry.space_group_name_H-M   'P 1'
#
loop_
_entity.id
_entity.type
_entity.pdbx_description
1 polymer ?
#
loop_
_entity_poly.entity_id
_entity_poly.type
_entity_poly.pdbx_seq_one_letter_code
_entity_poly.pdbx_strand_id
1 'polypeptide(L)'
;AELTAADGATGDAFGLSVALHGVAVVVGAARDDTAAGDDVGSAYLFDRRGLSWTMRAKIVAPDGSEFDQFGASVALDGSTVIAGAPGDGGTRDTGSAYIASR
;
A
#
# COMPACT_ATOMS: atom_id res chain seq x y z
N ALA A 1 4.78 -10.79 16.21
CA ALA A 1 3.72 -11.10 15.24
C ALA A 1 4.27 -10.82 13.85
N GLU A 2 3.95 -11.66 12.89
CA GLU A 2 4.22 -11.45 11.48
C GLU A 2 2.95 -10.90 10.81
N LEU A 3 3.09 -9.96 9.88
CA LEU A 3 1.98 -9.42 9.09
C LEU A 3 2.15 -9.90 7.66
N THR A 4 1.06 -10.37 7.05
CA THR A 4 1.01 -10.79 5.66
C THR A 4 -0.20 -10.15 4.99
N ALA A 5 -0.10 -9.86 3.69
CA ALA A 5 -1.28 -9.53 2.88
C ALA A 5 -2.27 -10.71 2.87
N ALA A 6 -3.57 -10.42 2.89
CA ALA A 6 -4.61 -11.46 2.82
C ALA A 6 -4.65 -12.14 1.44
N ASP A 7 -4.18 -11.45 0.40
CA ASP A 7 -4.14 -11.85 -1.00
C ASP A 7 -2.72 -11.91 -1.56
N GLY A 8 -1.69 -11.93 -0.68
CA GLY A 8 -0.30 -11.87 -1.10
C GLY A 8 0.09 -13.01 -2.04
N ALA A 9 0.69 -12.64 -3.16
CA ALA A 9 1.25 -13.51 -4.17
C ALA A 9 2.78 -13.38 -4.24
N THR A 10 3.38 -14.24 -5.07
CA THR A 10 4.83 -14.25 -5.27
C THR A 10 5.22 -13.07 -6.15
N GLY A 11 5.95 -12.11 -5.59
CA GLY A 11 6.47 -10.97 -6.36
C GLY A 11 6.00 -9.62 -5.83
N ASP A 12 4.88 -9.59 -5.10
CA ASP A 12 4.14 -8.38 -4.68
C ASP A 12 4.94 -7.37 -3.86
N ALA A 13 6.09 -7.80 -3.35
CA ALA A 13 6.98 -7.00 -2.52
C ALA A 13 6.26 -6.41 -1.29
N PHE A 14 5.31 -7.14 -0.70
CA PHE A 14 4.71 -6.78 0.58
C PHE A 14 5.80 -6.60 1.63
N GLY A 15 5.79 -5.45 2.32
CA GLY A 15 6.82 -5.07 3.27
C GLY A 15 7.91 -4.16 2.70
N LEU A 16 7.83 -3.79 1.42
CA LEU A 16 8.78 -2.89 0.78
C LEU A 16 8.83 -1.52 1.47
N SER A 17 7.69 -1.02 1.92
CA SER A 17 7.57 0.22 2.68
C SER A 17 6.67 0.00 3.89
N VAL A 18 6.99 0.65 5.01
CA VAL A 18 6.24 0.50 6.27
C VAL A 18 6.12 1.82 7.00
N ALA A 19 4.94 2.10 7.53
CA ALA A 19 4.69 3.23 8.42
C ALA A 19 3.84 2.79 9.62
N LEU A 20 4.12 3.35 10.79
CA LEU A 20 3.43 3.06 12.04
C LEU A 20 3.03 4.36 12.72
N HIS A 21 1.79 4.42 13.19
CA HIS A 21 1.32 5.47 14.08
C HIS A 21 0.41 4.86 15.16
N GLY A 22 0.85 4.91 16.42
CA GLY A 22 0.13 4.32 17.55
C GLY A 22 -0.09 2.81 17.38
N VAL A 23 -1.33 2.40 17.13
CA VAL A 23 -1.73 0.99 16.93
C VAL A 23 -2.00 0.64 15.46
N ALA A 24 -1.70 1.55 14.56
CA ALA A 24 -1.98 1.46 13.13
C ALA A 24 -0.69 1.25 12.33
N VAL A 25 -0.64 0.24 11.47
CA VAL A 25 0.48 0.01 10.54
C VAL A 25 -0.04 0.05 9.11
N VAL A 26 0.69 0.72 8.22
CA VAL A 26 0.52 0.62 6.77
C VAL A 26 1.74 -0.09 6.21
N VAL A 27 1.50 -1.08 5.34
CA VAL A 27 2.54 -1.82 4.64
C VAL A 27 2.32 -1.71 3.14
N GLY A 28 3.31 -1.24 2.40
CA GLY A 28 3.27 -1.20 0.94
C GLY A 28 3.64 -2.53 0.31
N ALA A 29 3.00 -2.82 -0.83
CA ALA A 29 3.28 -3.94 -1.73
C ALA A 29 3.26 -3.38 -3.16
N ALA A 30 4.35 -2.71 -3.54
CA ALA A 30 4.40 -1.92 -4.78
C ALA A 30 4.43 -2.74 -6.07
N ARG A 31 4.49 -4.07 -5.95
CA ARG A 31 4.48 -5.01 -7.08
C ARG A 31 3.25 -5.92 -7.06
N ASP A 32 2.26 -5.57 -6.24
CA ASP A 32 1.01 -6.30 -6.18
C ASP A 32 0.26 -6.13 -7.51
N ASP A 33 -0.01 -7.26 -8.16
CA ASP A 33 -0.84 -7.32 -9.36
C ASP A 33 -2.31 -7.18 -8.95
N THR A 34 -3.05 -6.33 -9.65
CA THR A 34 -4.47 -6.09 -9.34
C THR A 34 -5.34 -6.35 -10.55
N ALA A 35 -6.67 -6.18 -10.40
CA ALA A 35 -7.58 -6.25 -11.54
C ALA A 35 -7.28 -5.19 -12.63
N ALA A 36 -6.50 -4.15 -12.31
CA ALA A 36 -6.12 -3.10 -13.24
C ALA A 36 -4.85 -3.41 -14.06
N GLY A 37 -4.07 -4.44 -13.70
CA GLY A 37 -2.84 -4.82 -14.39
C GLY A 37 -1.73 -5.30 -13.45
N ASP A 38 -0.57 -5.50 -14.04
CA ASP A 38 0.66 -5.94 -13.38
C ASP A 38 1.33 -4.77 -12.63
N ASP A 39 1.95 -5.05 -11.48
CA ASP A 39 2.73 -4.08 -10.67
C ASP A 39 1.98 -2.74 -10.39
N VAL A 40 0.64 -2.76 -10.38
CA VAL A 40 -0.20 -1.59 -10.06
C VAL A 40 0.10 -1.13 -8.63
N GLY A 41 0.31 -2.10 -7.74
CA GLY A 41 0.70 -1.88 -6.36
C GLY A 41 -0.48 -1.63 -5.43
N SER A 42 -0.25 -1.92 -4.15
CA SER A 42 -1.21 -1.75 -3.07
C SER A 42 -0.55 -1.30 -1.77
N ALA A 43 -1.36 -0.80 -0.84
CA ALA A 43 -0.96 -0.64 0.55
C ALA A 43 -1.98 -1.33 1.48
N TYR A 44 -1.51 -1.88 2.59
CA TYR A 44 -2.32 -2.68 3.49
C TYR A 44 -2.32 -2.10 4.87
N LEU A 45 -3.52 -1.94 5.42
CA LEU A 45 -3.73 -1.33 6.71
C LEU A 45 -3.98 -2.38 7.78
N PHE A 46 -3.23 -2.33 8.87
CA PHE A 46 -3.39 -3.21 10.03
C PHE A 46 -3.67 -2.37 11.29
N ASP A 47 -4.50 -2.91 12.17
CA ASP A 47 -4.69 -2.40 13.53
C ASP A 47 -4.27 -3.43 14.56
N ARG A 48 -3.68 -2.96 15.66
CA ARG A 48 -3.39 -3.76 16.85
C ARG A 48 -4.51 -3.67 17.87
N ARG A 49 -4.97 -4.84 18.35
CA ARG A 49 -5.82 -4.99 19.54
C ARG A 49 -5.14 -5.92 20.54
N GLY A 50 -4.63 -5.35 21.64
CA GLY A 50 -3.79 -6.09 22.58
C GLY A 50 -2.48 -6.55 21.93
N LEU A 51 -2.29 -7.87 21.86
CA LEU A 51 -1.11 -8.48 21.21
C LEU A 51 -1.38 -8.91 19.75
N SER A 52 -2.63 -8.82 19.30
CA SER A 52 -3.04 -9.30 17.98
C SER A 52 -3.10 -8.16 16.97
N TRP A 53 -2.63 -8.41 15.76
CA TRP A 53 -2.77 -7.53 14.61
C TRP A 53 -3.83 -8.07 13.67
N THR A 54 -4.61 -7.18 13.06
CA THR A 54 -5.68 -7.56 12.12
C THR A 54 -5.64 -6.64 10.92
N MET A 55 -5.64 -7.22 9.71
CA MET A 55 -5.80 -6.46 8.48
C MET A 55 -7.18 -5.82 8.44
N ARG A 56 -7.23 -4.52 8.13
CA ARG A 56 -8.44 -3.70 8.15
C ARG A 56 -8.89 -3.35 6.74
N ALA A 57 -7.93 -3.06 5.88
CA ALA A 57 -8.20 -2.68 4.50
C ALA A 57 -6.98 -2.99 3.61
N LYS A 58 -7.28 -3.29 2.35
CA LYS A 58 -6.37 -3.08 1.21
C LYS A 58 -6.71 -1.71 0.62
N ILE A 59 -5.69 -0.91 0.35
CA ILE A 59 -5.77 0.44 -0.20
C ILE A 59 -5.15 0.37 -1.59
N VAL A 60 -5.87 0.87 -2.58
CA VAL A 60 -5.47 0.91 -3.99
C VAL A 60 -5.66 2.32 -4.53
N ALA A 61 -4.88 2.71 -5.55
CA ALA A 61 -5.15 3.93 -6.31
C ALA A 61 -6.49 3.79 -7.06
N PRO A 62 -7.38 4.79 -7.03
CA PRO A 62 -8.67 4.73 -7.72
C PRO A 62 -8.53 4.76 -9.26
N ASP A 63 -7.44 5.32 -9.75
CA ASP A 63 -7.02 5.41 -11.14
C ASP A 63 -5.80 4.52 -11.44
N GLY A 64 -5.51 3.56 -10.55
CA GLY A 64 -4.35 2.69 -10.66
C GLY A 64 -4.27 1.98 -12.01
N SER A 65 -3.08 2.01 -12.58
CA SER A 65 -2.74 1.46 -13.87
C SER A 65 -1.47 0.60 -13.79
N GLU A 66 -1.25 -0.18 -14.85
CA GLU A 66 -0.10 -1.09 -14.93
C GLU A 66 1.21 -0.34 -14.66
N PHE A 67 2.05 -0.91 -13.80
CA PHE A 67 3.36 -0.35 -13.39
C PHE A 67 3.34 0.96 -12.58
N ASP A 68 2.20 1.41 -12.07
CA ASP A 68 2.13 2.62 -11.23
C ASP A 68 2.92 2.48 -9.90
N GLN A 69 3.07 1.25 -9.42
CA GLN A 69 3.80 0.91 -8.19
C GLN A 69 3.27 1.61 -6.94
N PHE A 70 1.95 1.71 -6.81
CA PHE A 70 1.31 2.28 -5.63
C PHE A 70 1.77 1.58 -4.35
N GLY A 71 2.11 2.37 -3.32
CA GLY A 71 2.66 1.84 -2.07
C GLY A 71 4.18 1.64 -2.08
N ALA A 72 4.89 2.08 -3.13
CA ALA A 72 6.36 2.12 -3.14
C ALA A 72 6.93 2.94 -1.96
N SER A 73 6.19 3.95 -1.51
CA SER A 73 6.44 4.64 -0.25
C SER A 73 5.12 4.84 0.48
N VAL A 74 5.16 4.77 1.81
CA VAL A 74 3.99 5.04 2.66
C VAL A 74 4.36 5.93 3.83
N ALA A 75 3.44 6.81 4.20
CA ALA A 75 3.48 7.59 5.43
C ALA A 75 2.14 7.46 6.16
N LEU A 76 2.18 7.58 7.48
CA LEU A 76 1.00 7.51 8.32
C LEU A 76 1.15 8.51 9.47
N ASP A 77 0.18 9.41 9.59
CA ASP A 77 0.04 10.33 10.71
C ASP A 77 -1.43 10.44 11.10
N GLY A 78 -1.76 10.27 12.38
CA GLY A 78 -3.15 10.20 12.83
C GLY A 78 -3.93 9.08 12.11
N SER A 79 -4.98 9.49 11.40
CA SER A 79 -5.81 8.67 10.51
C SER A 79 -5.45 8.83 9.02
N THR A 80 -4.47 9.68 8.70
CA THR A 80 -4.08 10.01 7.33
C THR A 80 -2.97 9.08 6.86
N VAL A 81 -3.24 8.35 5.79
CA VAL A 81 -2.29 7.54 5.04
C VAL A 81 -1.90 8.30 3.79
N ILE A 82 -0.61 8.33 3.48
CA ILE A 82 -0.10 8.79 2.18
C ILE A 82 0.61 7.60 1.54
N ALA A 83 0.33 7.34 0.27
CA ALA A 83 1.02 6.31 -0.52
C ALA A 83 1.50 6.90 -1.84
N GLY A 84 2.77 6.70 -2.16
CA GLY A 84 3.37 7.10 -3.42
C GLY A 84 3.20 6.02 -4.49
N ALA A 85 2.97 6.45 -5.73
CA ALA A 85 2.95 5.65 -6.94
C ALA A 85 3.92 6.31 -7.94
N PRO A 86 5.23 6.00 -7.89
CA PRO A 86 6.24 6.69 -8.69
C PRO A 86 6.13 6.38 -10.20
N GLY A 87 5.49 5.28 -10.58
CA GLY A 87 5.28 4.91 -11.99
C GLY A 87 4.04 5.58 -12.62
N ASP A 88 3.17 6.20 -11.83
CA ASP A 88 1.97 6.86 -12.37
C ASP A 88 2.32 8.05 -13.29
N GLY A 89 1.41 8.38 -14.21
CA GLY A 89 1.60 9.41 -15.25
C GLY A 89 1.88 8.84 -16.64
N GLY A 90 1.65 7.54 -16.84
CA GLY A 90 1.86 6.83 -18.09
C GLY A 90 3.33 6.88 -18.52
N THR A 91 3.62 7.04 -19.82
CA THR A 91 5.00 6.96 -20.39
C THR A 91 6.05 7.94 -19.84
N ARG A 92 5.69 8.85 -18.94
CA ARG A 92 6.59 9.85 -18.38
C ARG A 92 6.93 9.60 -16.91
N ASP A 93 6.29 8.62 -16.26
CA ASP A 93 6.47 8.28 -14.84
C ASP A 93 6.56 9.54 -13.97
N THR A 94 5.61 10.47 -14.16
CA THR A 94 5.63 11.75 -13.42
C THR A 94 5.38 11.55 -11.93
N GLY A 95 4.84 10.39 -11.57
CA GLY A 95 4.50 9.96 -10.24
C GLY A 95 3.28 10.68 -9.68
N SER A 96 2.62 10.00 -8.75
CA SER A 96 1.56 10.56 -7.92
C SER A 96 1.74 10.18 -6.45
N ALA A 97 1.10 10.95 -5.58
CA ALA A 97 0.95 10.62 -4.17
C ALA A 97 -0.52 10.74 -3.79
N TYR A 98 -1.05 9.71 -3.15
CA TYR A 98 -2.45 9.59 -2.81
C TYR A 98 -2.63 9.72 -1.32
N ILE A 99 -3.64 10.47 -0.91
CA ILE A 99 -4.00 10.67 0.49
C ILE A 99 -5.31 9.94 0.76
N ALA A 100 -5.29 9.03 1.72
CA ALA A 100 -6.46 8.34 2.23
C ALA A 100 -6.65 8.65 3.72
N SER A 101 -7.89 8.75 4.16
CA SER A 101 -8.23 8.83 5.59
C SER A 101 -8.95 7.56 6.02
N ARG A 102 -8.60 7.05 7.21
CA ARG A 102 -9.28 5.92 7.85
C ARG A 102 -10.72 6.23 8.26
#